data_AF-A0AAU4ZLG1-F1
#
_entry.id   AF-A0AAU4ZLG1-F1
#
_cell.length_a   1.000
_cell.length_b   1.000
_cell.length_c   1.000
_cell.angle_alpha   90.00
_cell.angle_beta   90.00
_cell.angle_gamma   90.00
#
_symmetry.space_group_name_H-M   'P 1'
#
loop_
_entity.id
_entity.type
_entity.pdbx_description
1 polymer ?
#
loop_
_entity_poly.entity_id
_entity_poly.type
_entity_poly.pdbx_seq_one_letter_code
_entity_poly.pdbx_strand_id
1 'polypeptide(L)'
;MARDHTPSPEAADTFARYKAHYEGERELKPEMLEFADRELKAGATVGQLAAWTGLTPEVFRRRARALGVERKRPPTVGRLAGPTDQHN
;
A
#
# COMPACT_ATOMS: atom_id res chain seq x y z
N MET A 1 1.84 40.45 4.62
CA MET A 1 0.55 40.32 3.90
C MET A 1 0.72 39.24 2.86
N ALA A 2 -0.02 38.14 2.98
CA ALA A 2 -0.09 37.15 1.91
C ALA A 2 -0.88 37.79 0.76
N ARG A 3 -0.27 37.92 -0.42
CA ARG A 3 -1.03 38.28 -1.62
C ARG A 3 -1.90 37.07 -1.95
N ASP A 4 -3.20 37.27 -2.08
CA ASP A 4 -4.11 36.24 -2.57
C ASP A 4 -3.63 35.85 -3.98
N HIS A 5 -2.94 34.71 -4.05
CA HIS A 5 -2.40 34.20 -5.30
C HIS A 5 -3.50 33.46 -6.03
N THR A 6 -4.00 34.04 -7.11
CA THR A 6 -4.90 33.35 -8.03
C THR A 6 -4.07 32.64 -9.10
N PRO A 7 -4.19 31.31 -9.25
CA PRO A 7 -3.52 30.58 -10.32
C PRO A 7 -4.02 31.01 -11.70
N SER A 8 -3.22 30.79 -12.74
CA SER A 8 -3.67 30.96 -14.12
C SER A 8 -4.87 30.04 -14.42
N PRO A 9 -5.74 30.37 -15.40
CA PRO A 9 -6.89 29.53 -15.74
C PRO A 9 -6.52 28.07 -16.06
N GLU A 10 -5.40 27.84 -16.75
CA GLU A 10 -4.89 26.50 -17.07
C GLU A 10 -4.45 25.72 -15.82
N ALA A 11 -3.77 26.39 -14.88
CA ALA A 11 -3.39 25.79 -13.61
C ALA A 11 -4.62 25.49 -12.76
N ALA A 12 -5.61 26.39 -12.74
CA ALA A 12 -6.87 26.19 -12.02
C ALA A 12 -7.64 24.96 -12.53
N ASP A 13 -7.73 24.78 -13.85
CA ASP A 13 -8.34 23.58 -14.45
C ASP A 13 -7.59 22.29 -14.07
N THR A 14 -6.26 22.31 -14.19
CA THR A 14 -5.41 21.17 -13.82
C THR A 14 -5.61 20.80 -12.34
N PHE A 15 -5.66 21.79 -11.46
CA PHE A 15 -5.88 21.57 -10.02
C PHE A 15 -7.27 21.02 -9.74
N ALA A 16 -8.31 21.52 -10.42
CA ALA A 16 -9.67 21.01 -10.27
C ALA A 16 -9.76 19.53 -10.70
N ARG A 17 -9.16 19.19 -11.83
CA ARG A 17 -9.10 17.80 -12.32
C ARG A 17 -8.35 16.89 -11.36
N TYR A 18 -7.18 17.31 -10.90
CA TYR A 18 -6.41 16.55 -9.91
C TYR A 18 -7.20 16.35 -8.61
N LYS A 19 -7.86 17.42 -8.11
CA LYS A 19 -8.68 17.36 -6.90
C LYS A 19 -9.80 16.34 -7.03
N ALA A 20 -10.53 16.32 -8.15
CA ALA A 20 -11.61 15.36 -8.38
C ALA A 20 -11.10 13.90 -8.34
N HIS A 21 -9.96 13.62 -8.98
CA HIS A 21 -9.34 12.29 -8.91
C HIS A 21 -8.91 11.93 -7.49
N TYR A 22 -8.32 12.87 -6.76
CA TYR A 22 -7.88 12.66 -5.40
C TYR A 22 -9.04 12.40 -4.43
N GLU A 23 -10.15 13.12 -4.59
CA GLU A 23 -11.36 12.91 -3.80
C GLU A 23 -11.96 11.52 -4.08
N GLY A 24 -12.01 11.10 -5.35
CA GLY A 24 -12.43 9.75 -5.73
C GLY A 24 -11.53 8.65 -5.15
N GLU A 25 -10.20 8.83 -5.19
CA GLU A 25 -9.27 7.90 -4.53
C GLU A 25 -9.54 7.84 -3.02
N ARG A 26 -9.72 9.00 -2.38
CA ARG A 26 -9.96 9.09 -0.93
C ARG A 26 -11.23 8.35 -0.52
N GLU A 27 -12.27 8.39 -1.32
CA GLU A 27 -13.54 7.69 -1.07
C GLU A 27 -13.42 6.17 -1.28
N LEU A 28 -12.71 5.74 -2.33
CA LEU A 28 -12.55 4.31 -2.64
C LEU A 28 -11.54 3.60 -1.72
N LYS A 29 -10.53 4.33 -1.24
CA LYS A 29 -9.39 3.77 -0.51
C LYS A 29 -9.76 2.96 0.74
N PRO A 30 -10.70 3.38 1.61
CA PRO A 30 -11.15 2.56 2.74
C PRO A 30 -11.71 1.20 2.30
N GLU A 31 -12.59 1.18 1.29
CA GLU A 31 -13.19 -0.06 0.78
C GLU A 31 -12.13 -0.97 0.16
N MET A 32 -11.26 -0.42 -0.69
CA MET A 32 -10.14 -1.17 -1.27
C MET A 32 -9.25 -1.79 -0.18
N LEU A 33 -8.97 -1.04 0.88
CA LEU A 33 -8.21 -1.53 2.03
C LEU A 33 -8.96 -2.67 2.73
N GLU A 34 -10.27 -2.59 2.95
CA GLU A 34 -11.02 -3.71 3.52
C GLU A 34 -10.91 -4.98 2.68
N PHE A 35 -10.98 -4.87 1.35
CA PHE A 35 -10.73 -6.01 0.46
C PHE A 35 -9.30 -6.55 0.59
N ALA A 36 -8.30 -5.66 0.65
CA ALA A 36 -6.91 -6.06 0.84
C ALA A 36 -6.70 -6.85 2.16
N ASP A 37 -7.41 -6.50 3.23
CA ASP A 37 -7.35 -7.25 4.50
C ASP A 37 -7.97 -8.65 4.38
N ARG A 38 -9.05 -8.80 3.60
CA ARG A 38 -9.65 -10.11 3.31
C ARG A 38 -8.70 -10.97 2.49
N GLU A 39 -8.05 -10.40 1.48
CA GLU A 39 -7.06 -11.08 0.65
C GLU A 39 -5.83 -11.51 1.46
N LEU A 40 -5.33 -10.66 2.37
CA LEU A 40 -4.26 -11.03 3.30
C LEU A 40 -4.63 -12.26 4.13
N LYS A 41 -5.87 -12.34 4.63
CA LYS A 41 -6.38 -13.50 5.37
C LYS A 41 -6.57 -14.72 4.47
N ALA A 42 -6.94 -14.52 3.22
CA ALA A 42 -7.03 -15.58 2.20
C ALA A 42 -5.66 -16.11 1.74
N GLY A 43 -4.57 -15.42 2.09
CA GLY A 43 -3.21 -15.85 1.83
C GLY A 43 -2.50 -15.11 0.70
N ALA A 44 -3.07 -14.01 0.21
CA ALA A 44 -2.37 -13.11 -0.70
C ALA A 44 -1.11 -12.55 -0.06
N THR A 45 -0.07 -12.37 -0.86
CA THR A 45 1.20 -11.79 -0.40
C THR A 45 1.14 -10.27 -0.47
N VAL A 46 1.92 -9.62 0.39
CA VAL A 46 2.16 -8.16 0.36
C VAL A 46 2.58 -7.67 -1.03
N GLY A 47 3.42 -8.45 -1.73
CA GLY A 47 3.89 -8.11 -3.08
C GLY A 47 2.78 -8.12 -4.12
N GLN A 48 1.85 -9.09 -4.05
CA GLN A 48 0.69 -9.14 -4.94
C GLN A 48 -0.23 -7.94 -4.72
N LEU A 49 -0.53 -7.61 -3.47
CA LEU A 49 -1.39 -6.46 -3.16
C LEU A 49 -0.78 -5.12 -3.60
N ALA A 50 0.53 -4.96 -3.44
CA ALA A 50 1.25 -3.79 -3.95
C ALA A 50 1.16 -3.70 -5.49
N ALA A 51 1.34 -4.82 -6.19
CA ALA A 51 1.25 -4.86 -7.64
C ALA A 51 -0.17 -4.54 -8.17
N TRP A 52 -1.22 -5.04 -7.51
CA TRP A 52 -2.60 -4.82 -7.94
C TRP A 52 -3.13 -3.42 -7.64
N THR A 53 -2.71 -2.83 -6.52
CA THR A 53 -3.25 -1.55 -6.04
C THR A 53 -2.38 -0.35 -6.40
N GLY A 54 -1.12 -0.57 -6.80
CA GLY A 54 -0.14 0.49 -7.00
C GLY A 54 0.38 1.12 -5.70
N LEU A 55 -0.07 0.65 -4.53
CA LEU A 55 0.43 1.11 -3.24
C LEU A 55 1.74 0.43 -2.85
N THR A 56 2.47 1.06 -1.93
CA THR A 56 3.75 0.52 -1.49
C THR A 56 3.57 -0.75 -0.65
N PRO A 57 4.50 -1.72 -0.72
CA PRO A 57 4.46 -2.91 0.12
C PRO A 57 4.43 -2.63 1.63
N GLU A 58 4.90 -1.47 2.08
CA GLU A 58 4.88 -1.10 3.51
C GLU A 58 3.45 -0.90 4.04
N VAL A 59 2.52 -0.43 3.20
CA VAL A 59 1.10 -0.30 3.57
C VAL A 59 0.56 -1.67 3.99
N PHE A 60 0.76 -2.69 3.15
CA PHE A 60 0.24 -4.03 3.41
C PHE A 60 1.01 -4.77 4.51
N ARG A 61 2.32 -4.51 4.68
CA ARG A 61 3.09 -5.06 5.82
C ARG A 61 2.52 -4.61 7.16
N ARG A 62 2.20 -3.32 7.30
CA ARG A 62 1.60 -2.78 8.53
C ARG A 62 0.25 -3.43 8.83
N ARG A 63 -0.57 -3.65 7.81
CA ARG A 63 -1.88 -4.28 7.96
C ARG A 63 -1.77 -5.77 8.25
N ALA A 64 -0.88 -6.49 7.58
CA ALA A 64 -0.60 -7.89 7.90
C ALA A 64 -0.16 -8.08 9.36
N ARG A 65 0.66 -7.17 9.91
CA ARG A 65 1.02 -7.15 11.33
C ARG A 65 -0.18 -6.87 12.24
N ALA A 66 -0.98 -5.86 11.92
CA ALA A 66 -2.18 -5.51 12.69
C ALA A 66 -3.21 -6.65 12.72
N LEU A 67 -3.32 -7.42 11.63
CA LEU A 67 -4.19 -8.59 11.51
C LEU A 67 -3.59 -9.88 12.08
N GLY A 68 -2.31 -9.89 12.45
CA GLY A 68 -1.62 -11.09 12.92
C GLY A 68 -1.34 -12.14 11.83
N VAL A 69 -1.48 -11.78 10.55
CA VAL A 69 -1.27 -12.68 9.39
C VAL A 69 0.10 -12.50 8.73
N GLU A 70 1.01 -11.78 9.39
CA GLU A 70 2.37 -11.59 8.89
C GLU A 70 3.08 -12.94 8.72
N ARG A 71 3.40 -13.28 7.47
CA ARG A 71 4.28 -14.42 7.18
C ARG A 71 5.69 -14.07 7.61
N LYS A 72 6.08 -14.51 8.80
CA LYS A 72 7.47 -14.45 9.25
C LYS A 72 8.26 -15.49 8.47
N ARG A 73 9.08 -15.03 7.52
CA ARG A 73 10.10 -15.91 6.94
C ARG A 73 11.03 -16.32 8.09
N PRO A 74 11.38 -17.61 8.21
CA PRO A 74 12.43 -18.01 9.15
C PRO A 74 13.70 -17.18 8.86
N PRO A 75 14.44 -16.78 9.90
CA PRO A 75 15.67 -16.01 9.70
C PRO A 75 16.59 -16.76 8.75
N THR A 76 17.12 -16.06 7.74
CA THR A 76 18.03 -16.63 6.74
C THR A 76 19.50 -16.35 7.06
N VAL A 77 19.78 -15.56 8.11
CA VAL A 77 21.14 -15.16 8.52
C VAL A 77 21.26 -15.19 10.04
N GLY A 78 22.46 -15.50 10.55
CA GLY A 78 22.77 -15.53 11.98
C GLY A 78 22.54 -16.90 12.66
N ARG A 79 22.84 -16.99 13.96
CA ARG A 79 22.80 -18.24 14.75
C ARG A 79 21.42 -18.92 14.80
N LEU A 80 20.35 -18.17 14.51
CA LEU A 80 18.98 -18.66 14.45
C LEU A 80 18.54 -19.12 13.06
N ALA A 81 19.40 -18.98 12.03
CA ALA A 81 19.08 -19.45 10.69
C ALA A 81 18.93 -20.97 10.69
N GLY A 82 17.78 -21.46 10.21
CA GLY A 82 17.55 -22.89 9.99
C GLY A 82 18.53 -23.42 8.94
N PRO A 83 18.84 -24.73 8.95
CA PRO A 83 19.70 -25.33 7.93
C PRO A 83 19.12 -25.00 6.56
N THR A 84 19.94 -24.37 5.71
CA THR A 84 19.60 -24.10 4.33
C THR A 84 19.44 -25.46 3.65
N ASP A 85 18.21 -25.91 3.43
CA ASP A 85 17.93 -27.08 2.60
C ASP A 85 18.29 -26.72 1.15
N GLN A 86 19.59 -26.83 0.85
CA GLN A 86 20.11 -26.88 -0.50
C GLN A 86 20.08 -28.35 -0.91
N HIS A 87 18.94 -28.80 -1.44
CA HIS A 87 18.88 -30.03 -2.22
C HIS A 87 18.68 -29.67 -3.68
N ASN A 88 19.77 -29.87 -4.44
CA ASN A 88 19.93 -30.09 -5.88
C ASN A 88 19.09 -29.25 -6.87
#